data_AF-A0A926VFZ7-F1
#
_entry.id   AF-A0A926VFZ7-F1
#
_cell.length_a   1.000
_cell.length_b   1.000
_cell.length_c   1.000
_cell.angle_alpha   90.00
_cell.angle_beta   90.00
_cell.angle_gamma   90.00
#
_symmetry.space_group_name_H-M   'P 1'
#
loop_
_entity.id
_entity.type
_entity.pdbx_description
1 polymer ?
#
loop_
_entity_poly.entity_id
_entity_poly.type
_entity_poly.pdbx_seq_one_letter_code
_entity_poly.pdbx_strand_id
1 'polypeptide(L)'
;MRNEKFHRAKGNKRMLKKITTYSAIVLISALSVVTFLSLPSEARNRCRGLGQHLDPTMQCNVTEFTAQAPIPSSRPGIAEIQRVHHEVIGVTGGNAYVATAQNMLANGKTLRDVRIYLIDNFSEAAIQRVHTEVIGVTGGRVYVADAKAMLADGKTLRDVRIYLIDKFSEAAIQRVHNEVIGGNGGPAYVATAKAMLTDGKTLRDVREYLIRNFKR
;
A
#
# COMPACT_ATOMS: atom_id res chain seq x y z
N MET A 1 74.86 37.27 -30.33
CA MET A 1 75.84 36.23 -29.89
C MET A 1 75.02 35.01 -29.52
N ARG A 2 74.83 34.04 -30.43
CA ARG A 2 75.67 32.86 -30.72
C ARG A 2 75.62 31.80 -29.59
N ASN A 3 74.91 30.71 -29.91
CA ASN A 3 75.07 29.31 -29.49
C ASN A 3 74.69 28.87 -28.07
N GLU A 4 73.51 28.23 -27.96
CA GLU A 4 73.35 27.06 -27.08
C GLU A 4 73.52 25.78 -27.92
N LYS A 5 74.54 24.98 -27.56
CA LYS A 5 74.80 23.67 -28.14
C LYS A 5 73.97 22.61 -27.41
N PHE A 6 73.24 21.84 -28.20
CA PHE A 6 72.64 20.55 -27.86
C PHE A 6 73.67 19.58 -27.25
N HIS A 7 73.36 19.01 -26.09
CA HIS A 7 73.89 17.72 -25.65
C HIS A 7 72.76 16.73 -25.39
N ARG A 8 72.86 15.60 -26.08
CA ARG A 8 72.07 14.37 -25.93
C ARG A 8 72.19 13.81 -24.51
N ALA A 9 71.07 13.42 -23.91
CA ALA A 9 71.04 12.41 -22.86
C ALA A 9 69.84 11.46 -23.06
N LYS A 10 70.11 10.27 -23.59
CA LYS A 10 69.26 9.08 -23.43
C LYS A 10 69.38 8.63 -21.97
N GLY A 11 68.29 8.59 -21.22
CA GLY A 11 68.33 8.05 -19.86
C GLY A 11 66.95 7.89 -19.19
N ASN A 12 66.58 6.64 -18.96
CA ASN A 12 65.68 6.17 -17.88
C ASN A 12 64.17 6.46 -17.92
N LYS A 13 63.46 5.65 -18.73
CA LYS A 13 62.01 5.34 -18.65
C LYS A 13 61.56 4.62 -17.35
N ARG A 14 62.39 4.52 -16.30
CA ARG A 14 62.07 3.85 -15.02
C ARG A 14 61.57 4.79 -13.90
N MET A 15 61.77 6.11 -14.01
CA MET A 15 61.24 7.08 -13.02
C MET A 15 59.76 7.42 -13.22
N LEU A 16 59.24 7.30 -14.45
CA LEU A 16 57.86 7.70 -14.77
C LEU A 16 56.78 6.72 -14.27
N LYS A 17 57.16 5.54 -13.77
CA LYS A 17 56.22 4.57 -13.19
C LYS A 17 56.06 4.70 -11.67
N LYS A 18 56.89 5.48 -10.97
CA LYS A 18 56.79 5.65 -9.51
C LYS A 18 56.01 6.91 -9.11
N ILE A 19 56.01 7.96 -9.92
CA ILE A 19 55.29 9.20 -9.60
C ILE A 19 53.77 9.06 -9.83
N THR A 20 53.34 8.26 -10.80
CA THR A 20 51.91 8.03 -11.08
C THR A 20 51.20 7.20 -10.01
N THR A 21 51.95 6.41 -9.23
CA THR A 21 51.36 5.54 -8.19
C THR A 21 51.17 6.26 -6.86
N TYR A 22 52.03 7.25 -6.53
CA TYR A 22 51.92 7.99 -5.27
C TYR A 22 50.73 8.97 -5.25
N SER A 23 50.36 9.57 -6.38
CA SER A 23 49.22 10.50 -6.43
C SER A 23 47.86 9.80 -6.36
N ALA A 24 47.76 8.53 -6.77
CA ALA A 24 46.50 7.77 -6.67
C ALA A 24 46.19 7.33 -5.22
N ILE A 25 47.21 7.00 -4.42
CA ILE A 25 47.03 6.54 -3.04
C ILE A 25 46.64 7.69 -2.10
N VAL A 26 47.12 8.91 -2.35
CA VAL A 26 46.76 10.11 -1.56
C VAL A 26 45.34 10.61 -1.90
N LEU A 27 44.88 10.44 -3.15
CA LEU A 27 43.50 10.81 -3.53
C LEU A 27 42.45 9.80 -3.03
N ILE A 28 42.77 8.52 -2.94
CA ILE A 28 41.85 7.49 -2.42
C ILE A 28 41.69 7.59 -0.89
N SER A 29 42.74 7.97 -0.16
CA SER A 29 42.68 8.13 1.30
C SER A 29 41.89 9.36 1.75
N ALA A 30 41.87 10.45 0.97
CA ALA A 30 41.07 11.63 1.29
C ALA A 30 39.56 11.45 1.03
N LEU A 31 39.17 10.71 -0.01
CA LEU A 31 37.74 10.42 -0.28
C LEU A 31 37.11 9.46 0.75
N SER A 32 37.91 8.60 1.39
CA SER A 32 37.44 7.61 2.37
C SER A 32 37.11 8.23 3.73
N VAL A 33 37.79 9.32 4.10
CA VAL A 33 37.58 9.99 5.40
C VAL A 33 36.36 10.91 5.36
N VAL A 34 36.08 11.53 4.21
CA VAL A 34 34.93 12.44 4.04
C VAL A 34 33.59 11.70 4.04
N THR A 35 33.54 10.45 3.59
CA THR A 35 32.32 9.62 3.61
C THR A 35 31.97 9.07 5.00
N PHE A 36 32.92 9.00 5.93
CA PHE A 36 32.68 8.49 7.29
C PHE A 36 31.95 9.48 8.21
N LEU A 37 32.10 10.78 7.95
CA LEU A 37 31.54 11.83 8.80
C LEU A 37 30.05 12.12 8.53
N SER A 38 29.50 11.63 7.41
CA SER A 38 28.10 11.82 7.01
C SER A 38 27.17 10.65 7.36
N LEU A 39 27.67 9.61 8.05
CA LEU A 39 26.88 8.46 8.47
C LEU A 39 26.15 8.72 9.81
N PRO A 40 24.88 8.29 9.97
CA PRO A 40 24.18 8.30 11.26
C PRO A 40 24.92 7.42 12.29
N SER A 41 24.84 7.81 13.57
CA SER A 41 25.64 7.24 14.68
C SER A 41 25.50 5.72 14.85
N GLU A 42 24.36 5.14 14.48
CA GLU A 42 24.10 3.70 14.55
C GLU A 42 24.96 2.86 13.59
N ALA A 43 25.34 3.41 12.43
CA ALA A 43 26.20 2.72 11.47
C ALA A 43 27.67 2.67 11.93
N ARG A 44 28.15 3.70 12.63
CA ARG A 44 29.52 3.72 13.18
C ARG A 44 29.74 2.70 14.30
N ASN A 45 28.70 2.42 15.08
CA ASN A 45 28.79 1.52 16.22
C ASN A 45 28.82 0.04 15.84
N ARG A 46 28.20 -0.36 14.71
CA ARG A 46 28.23 -1.76 14.24
C ARG A 46 29.54 -2.17 13.58
N CYS A 47 30.28 -1.25 12.95
CA CYS A 47 31.61 -1.56 12.39
C CYS A 47 32.71 -1.65 13.45
N ARG A 48 32.54 -1.06 14.64
CA ARG A 48 33.53 -1.14 15.73
C ARG A 48 33.50 -2.48 16.48
N GLY A 49 32.44 -3.27 16.37
CA GLY A 49 32.27 -4.53 17.10
C GLY A 49 33.04 -5.73 16.55
N LEU A 50 33.69 -5.61 15.38
CA LEU A 50 34.36 -6.73 14.68
C LEU A 50 35.90 -6.61 14.65
N GLY A 51 36.48 -5.82 15.56
CA GLY A 51 37.89 -5.46 15.55
C GLY A 51 38.88 -6.43 16.22
N GLN A 52 38.61 -7.74 16.34
CA GLN A 52 39.60 -8.65 16.98
C GLN A 52 39.91 -10.00 16.30
N HIS A 53 39.36 -10.34 15.13
CA HIS A 53 39.91 -11.45 14.34
C HIS A 53 39.82 -11.15 12.84
N LEU A 54 40.98 -10.94 12.22
CA LEU A 54 41.15 -10.57 10.82
C LEU A 54 41.05 -11.79 9.91
N ASP A 55 40.11 -11.75 8.95
CA ASP A 55 40.34 -12.22 7.58
C ASP A 55 40.46 -10.96 6.69
N PRO A 56 41.57 -10.72 5.97
CA PRO A 56 41.78 -9.51 5.18
C PRO A 56 40.88 -9.40 3.94
N THR A 57 40.01 -10.38 3.65
CA THR A 57 39.14 -10.38 2.47
C THR A 57 37.71 -9.90 2.72
N MET A 58 37.30 -9.70 3.98
CA MET A 58 35.98 -9.13 4.30
C MET A 58 36.01 -7.60 4.26
N GLN A 59 35.91 -7.05 3.05
CA GLN A 59 35.53 -5.65 2.88
C GLN A 59 34.09 -5.48 3.40
N CYS A 60 33.89 -4.59 4.38
CA CYS A 60 32.55 -4.07 4.69
C CYS A 60 32.01 -3.40 3.42
N ASN A 61 31.17 -4.11 2.68
CA ASN A 61 30.47 -3.59 1.51
C ASN A 61 29.41 -2.58 2.00
N VAL A 62 29.80 -1.31 2.05
CA VAL A 62 28.89 -0.17 2.36
C VAL A 62 27.75 -0.06 1.31
N THR A 63 27.90 -0.74 0.17
CA THR A 63 26.89 -0.83 -0.91
C THR A 63 25.66 -1.65 -0.57
N GLU A 64 25.67 -2.50 0.47
CA GLU A 64 24.45 -3.23 0.91
C GLU A 64 23.62 -2.44 1.93
N PHE A 65 24.14 -1.33 2.47
CA PHE A 65 23.41 -0.49 3.43
C PHE A 65 22.56 0.61 2.79
N THR A 66 22.57 0.74 1.45
CA THR A 66 21.72 1.71 0.73
C THR A 66 20.40 1.13 0.25
N ALA A 67 20.03 -0.09 0.65
CA ALA A 67 18.64 -0.53 0.61
C ALA A 67 17.85 0.09 1.79
N GLN A 68 17.99 1.41 1.98
CA GLN A 68 16.96 2.16 2.68
C GLN A 68 15.71 1.98 1.81
N ALA A 69 14.71 1.27 2.34
CA ALA A 69 13.39 1.22 1.71
C ALA A 69 13.03 2.65 1.27
N PRO A 70 12.53 2.85 0.03
CA PRO A 70 12.27 4.18 -0.48
C PRO A 70 11.48 4.94 0.58
N ILE A 71 12.07 6.02 1.11
CA ILE A 71 11.32 6.99 1.89
C ILE A 71 10.20 7.41 0.92
N PRO A 72 8.91 7.20 1.23
CA PRO A 72 7.85 7.56 0.31
C PRO A 72 7.97 9.06 0.05
N SER A 73 8.49 9.39 -1.13
CA SER A 73 8.96 10.73 -1.50
C SER A 73 7.81 11.67 -1.90
N SER A 74 6.57 11.27 -1.60
CA SER A 74 5.39 12.11 -1.71
C SER A 74 4.44 11.81 -0.55
N ARG A 75 4.07 12.87 0.17
CA ARG A 75 2.91 12.82 1.07
C ARG A 75 1.71 12.34 0.24
N PRO A 76 0.89 11.40 0.74
CA PRO A 76 -0.27 10.92 -0.01
C PRO A 76 -1.11 12.11 -0.51
N GLY A 77 -1.40 12.10 -1.79
CA GLY A 77 -2.24 13.11 -2.42
C GLY A 77 -3.70 12.94 -2.03
N ILE A 78 -4.52 13.91 -2.47
CA ILE A 78 -5.96 13.87 -2.24
C ILE A 78 -6.59 12.63 -2.86
N ALA A 79 -6.06 12.15 -4.00
CA ALA A 79 -6.56 10.96 -4.68
C ALA A 79 -6.43 9.70 -3.81
N GLU A 80 -5.29 9.49 -3.14
CA GLU A 80 -5.12 8.33 -2.25
C GLU A 80 -6.01 8.42 -1.01
N ILE A 81 -6.16 9.62 -0.44
CA ILE A 81 -7.07 9.86 0.69
C ILE A 81 -8.51 9.52 0.29
N GLN A 82 -8.97 10.02 -0.87
CA GLN A 82 -10.31 9.74 -1.37
C GLN A 82 -10.51 8.26 -1.69
N ARG A 83 -9.49 7.59 -2.22
CA ARG A 83 -9.52 6.16 -2.46
C ARG A 83 -9.77 5.40 -1.15
N VAL A 84 -9.05 5.71 -0.07
CA VAL A 84 -9.26 5.05 1.23
C VAL A 84 -10.68 5.24 1.74
N HIS A 85 -11.24 6.44 1.63
CA HIS A 85 -12.64 6.68 2.01
C HIS A 85 -13.63 5.87 1.17
N HIS A 86 -13.43 5.86 -0.15
CA HIS A 86 -14.29 5.09 -1.05
C HIS A 86 -14.18 3.58 -0.77
N GLU A 87 -12.98 3.07 -0.50
CA GLU A 87 -12.78 1.66 -0.17
C GLU A 87 -13.46 1.26 1.15
N VAL A 88 -13.49 2.14 2.17
CA VAL A 88 -14.06 1.81 3.49
C VAL A 88 -15.56 2.13 3.60
N ILE A 89 -16.00 3.24 3.01
CA ILE A 89 -17.36 3.80 3.17
C ILE A 89 -18.22 3.64 1.90
N GLY A 90 -17.60 3.38 0.75
CA GLY A 90 -18.27 3.18 -0.54
C GLY A 90 -18.64 4.47 -1.27
N VAL A 91 -18.15 5.63 -0.81
CA VAL A 91 -18.39 6.94 -1.44
C VAL A 91 -17.15 7.82 -1.33
N THR A 92 -17.06 8.86 -2.15
CA THR A 92 -16.04 9.91 -2.01
C THR A 92 -16.25 10.68 -0.70
N GLY A 93 -15.17 10.93 0.04
CA GLY A 93 -15.21 11.70 1.28
C GLY A 93 -15.37 13.20 1.02
N GLY A 94 -16.10 13.87 1.91
CA GLY A 94 -16.25 15.32 1.85
C GLY A 94 -14.98 16.06 2.28
N ASN A 95 -14.98 17.39 2.13
CA ASN A 95 -13.83 18.25 2.47
C ASN A 95 -13.37 18.08 3.93
N ALA A 96 -14.29 17.90 4.86
CA ALA A 96 -13.96 17.70 6.28
C ALA A 96 -13.16 16.42 6.52
N TYR A 97 -13.50 15.33 5.83
CA TYR A 97 -12.74 14.09 5.86
C TYR A 97 -11.34 14.30 5.29
N VAL A 98 -11.24 14.92 4.10
CA VAL A 98 -9.95 15.18 3.45
C VAL A 98 -9.03 16.01 4.35
N ALA A 99 -9.55 17.09 4.95
CA ALA A 99 -8.80 17.93 5.87
C ALA A 99 -8.31 17.15 7.10
N THR A 100 -9.18 16.30 7.67
CA THR A 100 -8.83 15.45 8.83
C THR A 100 -7.73 14.47 8.47
N ALA A 101 -7.86 13.76 7.34
CA ALA A 101 -6.86 12.82 6.86
C ALA A 101 -5.53 13.52 6.54
N GLN A 102 -5.56 14.68 5.88
CA GLN A 102 -4.37 15.49 5.62
C GLN A 102 -3.68 15.91 6.91
N ASN A 103 -4.43 16.32 7.95
CA ASN A 103 -3.86 16.65 9.25
C ASN A 103 -3.21 15.44 9.92
N MET A 104 -3.87 14.27 9.92
CA MET A 104 -3.27 13.03 10.42
C MET A 104 -1.94 12.72 9.74
N LEU A 105 -1.91 12.79 8.40
CA LEU A 105 -0.70 12.57 7.61
C LEU A 105 0.38 13.64 7.86
N ALA A 106 0.00 14.89 8.17
CA ALA A 106 0.93 15.95 8.57
C ALA A 106 1.68 15.59 9.86
N ASN A 107 0.96 14.96 10.79
CA ASN A 107 1.43 14.60 12.11
C ASN A 107 2.07 13.19 12.14
N GLY A 108 2.60 12.72 11.01
CA GLY A 108 3.36 11.47 10.90
C GLY A 108 2.52 10.19 10.88
N LYS A 109 1.18 10.27 10.79
CA LYS A 109 0.34 9.09 10.55
C LYS A 109 0.45 8.60 9.11
N THR A 110 0.09 7.35 8.89
CA THR A 110 0.07 6.67 7.59
C THR A 110 -1.34 6.62 7.00
N LEU A 111 -1.47 6.29 5.71
CA LEU A 111 -2.79 5.96 5.12
C LEU A 111 -3.47 4.78 5.82
N ARG A 112 -2.69 3.85 6.38
CA ARG A 112 -3.23 2.74 7.17
C ARG A 112 -3.90 3.26 8.43
N ASP A 113 -3.27 4.19 9.14
CA ASP A 113 -3.89 4.82 10.32
C ASP A 113 -5.17 5.58 9.97
N VAL A 114 -5.18 6.30 8.84
CA VAL A 114 -6.40 6.96 8.32
C VAL A 114 -7.50 5.95 8.01
N ARG A 115 -7.15 4.80 7.43
CA ARG A 115 -8.08 3.70 7.16
C ARG A 115 -8.69 3.14 8.44
N ILE A 116 -7.86 2.82 9.44
CA ILE A 116 -8.32 2.29 10.72
C ILE A 116 -9.23 3.31 11.43
N TYR A 117 -8.86 4.60 11.42
CA TYR A 117 -9.71 5.65 11.95
C TYR A 117 -11.11 5.69 11.29
N LEU A 118 -11.19 5.52 9.97
CA LEU A 118 -12.47 5.41 9.27
C LEU A 118 -13.27 4.16 9.68
N ILE A 119 -12.59 3.02 9.79
CA ILE A 119 -13.22 1.75 10.17
C ILE A 119 -13.85 1.88 11.55
N ASP A 120 -13.10 2.39 12.53
CA ASP A 120 -13.55 2.44 13.93
C ASP A 120 -14.70 3.42 14.13
N ASN A 121 -14.67 4.57 13.44
CA ASN A 121 -15.57 5.69 13.75
C ASN A 121 -16.73 5.85 12.76
N PHE A 122 -16.61 5.39 11.51
CA PHE A 122 -17.57 5.78 10.45
C PHE A 122 -18.08 4.61 9.60
N SER A 123 -17.42 3.44 9.60
CA SER A 123 -17.77 2.35 8.67
C SER A 123 -19.09 1.63 8.99
N GLU A 124 -19.56 1.68 10.23
CA GLU A 124 -20.67 0.84 10.69
C GLU A 124 -21.95 1.08 9.90
N ALA A 125 -22.31 2.34 9.66
CA ALA A 125 -23.50 2.68 8.87
C ALA A 125 -23.38 2.18 7.41
N ALA A 126 -22.19 2.23 6.83
CA ALA A 126 -21.95 1.74 5.47
C ALA A 126 -22.01 0.21 5.38
N ILE A 127 -21.46 -0.48 6.37
CA ILE A 127 -21.55 -1.95 6.53
C ILE A 127 -23.02 -2.38 6.71
N GLN A 128 -23.76 -1.70 7.58
CA GLN A 128 -25.18 -1.98 7.81
C GLN A 128 -26.04 -1.75 6.57
N ARG A 129 -25.74 -0.69 5.82
CA ARG A 129 -26.37 -0.41 4.52
C ARG A 129 -26.14 -1.57 3.56
N VAL A 130 -24.90 -2.03 3.38
CA VAL A 130 -24.59 -3.19 2.52
C VAL A 130 -25.38 -4.42 2.94
N HIS A 131 -25.46 -4.71 4.24
CA HIS A 131 -26.23 -5.86 4.71
C HIS A 131 -27.71 -5.74 4.40
N THR A 132 -28.29 -4.57 4.63
CA THR A 132 -29.70 -4.30 4.35
C THR A 132 -30.00 -4.38 2.85
N GLU A 133 -29.12 -3.84 2.01
CA GLU A 133 -29.27 -3.90 0.55
C GLU A 133 -29.21 -5.32 0.01
N VAL A 134 -28.40 -6.22 0.59
CA VAL A 134 -28.20 -7.59 0.07
C VAL A 134 -29.15 -8.60 0.73
N ILE A 135 -29.42 -8.47 2.02
CA ILE A 135 -30.17 -9.46 2.83
C ILE A 135 -31.58 -8.96 3.20
N GLY A 136 -31.82 -7.65 3.09
CA GLY A 136 -33.11 -7.02 3.39
C GLY A 136 -33.34 -6.68 4.87
N VAL A 137 -32.35 -6.88 5.73
CA VAL A 137 -32.40 -6.55 7.18
C VAL A 137 -31.06 -5.99 7.64
N THR A 138 -31.03 -5.31 8.78
CA THR A 138 -29.79 -4.87 9.41
C THR A 138 -28.96 -6.07 9.88
N GLY A 139 -27.64 -5.98 9.72
CA GLY A 139 -26.72 -6.99 10.19
C GLY A 139 -26.56 -6.99 11.72
N GLY A 140 -26.36 -8.17 12.29
CA GLY A 140 -26.04 -8.32 13.71
C GLY A 140 -24.61 -7.86 14.06
N ARG A 141 -24.31 -7.80 15.36
CA ARG A 141 -22.98 -7.37 15.86
C ARG A 141 -21.83 -8.21 15.30
N VAL A 142 -22.03 -9.53 15.17
CA VAL A 142 -21.01 -10.45 14.64
C VAL A 142 -20.67 -10.09 13.19
N TYR A 143 -21.69 -9.90 12.33
CA TYR A 143 -21.47 -9.47 10.96
C TYR A 143 -20.71 -8.14 10.86
N VAL A 144 -21.07 -7.15 11.70
CA VAL A 144 -20.37 -5.86 11.71
C VAL A 144 -18.90 -6.04 12.10
N ALA A 145 -18.62 -6.87 13.11
CA ALA A 145 -17.26 -7.15 13.54
C ALA A 145 -16.44 -7.85 12.44
N ASP A 146 -17.00 -8.87 11.79
CA ASP A 146 -16.35 -9.59 10.69
C ASP A 146 -16.09 -8.66 9.49
N ALA A 147 -17.06 -7.82 9.13
CA ALA A 147 -16.89 -6.84 8.07
C ALA A 147 -15.80 -5.80 8.41
N LYS A 148 -15.76 -5.30 9.66
CA LYS A 148 -14.68 -4.40 10.11
C LYS A 148 -13.31 -5.10 10.05
N ALA A 149 -13.22 -6.37 10.42
CA ALA A 149 -11.99 -7.16 10.31
C ALA A 149 -11.54 -7.28 8.85
N MET A 150 -12.43 -7.61 7.92
CA MET A 150 -12.13 -7.63 6.48
C MET A 150 -11.57 -6.28 6.00
N LEU A 151 -12.20 -5.17 6.41
CA LEU A 151 -11.74 -3.83 6.03
C LEU A 151 -10.36 -3.51 6.61
N ALA A 152 -10.08 -3.94 7.84
CA ALA A 152 -8.78 -3.78 8.50
C ALA A 152 -7.68 -4.60 7.80
N ASP A 153 -8.03 -5.75 7.24
CA ASP A 153 -7.17 -6.60 6.40
C ASP A 153 -6.97 -6.04 4.97
N GLY A 154 -7.49 -4.84 4.69
CA GLY A 154 -7.32 -4.15 3.42
C GLY A 154 -8.38 -4.48 2.37
N LYS A 155 -9.39 -5.29 2.69
CA LYS A 155 -10.55 -5.47 1.81
C LYS A 155 -11.37 -4.19 1.72
N THR A 156 -12.11 -4.04 0.64
CA THR A 156 -13.02 -2.91 0.40
C THR A 156 -14.44 -3.25 0.84
N LEU A 157 -15.29 -2.23 0.99
CA LEU A 157 -16.72 -2.41 1.23
C LEU A 157 -17.40 -3.18 0.08
N ARG A 158 -16.86 -3.07 -1.14
CA ARG A 158 -17.29 -3.89 -2.28
C ARG A 158 -16.97 -5.37 -2.07
N ASP A 159 -15.79 -5.69 -1.54
CA ASP A 159 -15.43 -7.08 -1.22
C ASP A 159 -16.32 -7.65 -0.10
N VAL A 160 -16.63 -6.84 0.92
CA VAL A 160 -17.60 -7.20 1.97
C VAL A 160 -18.98 -7.50 1.36
N ARG A 161 -19.43 -6.67 0.40
CA ARG A 161 -20.69 -6.90 -0.34
C ARG A 161 -20.66 -8.22 -1.10
N ILE A 162 -19.61 -8.48 -1.87
CA ILE A 162 -19.48 -9.71 -2.68
C ILE A 162 -19.46 -10.94 -1.78
N TYR A 163 -18.68 -10.90 -0.69
CA TYR A 163 -18.66 -11.97 0.31
C TYR A 163 -20.07 -12.27 0.87
N LEU A 164 -20.83 -11.22 1.19
CA LEU A 164 -22.20 -11.37 1.68
C LEU A 164 -23.13 -11.98 0.64
N ILE A 165 -23.01 -11.57 -0.63
CA ILE A 165 -23.78 -12.12 -1.75
C ILE A 165 -23.48 -13.61 -1.90
N ASP A 166 -22.21 -13.98 -1.97
CA ASP A 166 -21.79 -15.35 -2.27
C ASP A 166 -22.18 -16.32 -1.15
N LYS A 167 -22.04 -15.90 0.11
CA LYS A 167 -22.18 -16.78 1.27
C LYS A 167 -23.58 -16.80 1.90
N PHE A 168 -24.32 -15.70 1.82
CA PHE A 168 -25.52 -15.54 2.67
C PHE A 168 -26.78 -15.05 1.94
N SER A 169 -26.68 -14.57 0.70
CA SER A 169 -27.85 -13.96 0.02
C SER A 169 -28.92 -14.94 -0.44
N GLU A 170 -28.61 -16.23 -0.60
CA GLU A 170 -29.51 -17.17 -1.28
C GLU A 170 -30.86 -17.33 -0.59
N ALA A 171 -30.89 -17.47 0.73
CA ALA A 171 -32.15 -17.55 1.47
C ALA A 171 -32.98 -16.26 1.36
N ALA A 172 -32.33 -15.10 1.35
CA ALA A 172 -33.00 -13.81 1.19
C ALA A 172 -33.59 -13.64 -0.21
N ILE A 173 -32.84 -14.07 -1.24
CA ILE A 173 -33.29 -14.11 -2.63
C ILE A 173 -34.50 -15.05 -2.78
N GLN A 174 -34.43 -16.26 -2.23
CA GLN A 174 -35.52 -17.24 -2.29
C GLN A 174 -36.78 -16.75 -1.58
N ARG A 175 -36.63 -16.10 -0.42
CA ARG A 175 -37.73 -15.47 0.29
C ARG A 175 -38.44 -14.44 -0.59
N VAL A 176 -37.71 -13.56 -1.27
CA VAL A 176 -38.29 -12.58 -2.19
C VAL A 176 -39.05 -13.27 -3.33
N HIS A 177 -38.49 -14.32 -3.92
CA HIS A 177 -39.19 -15.07 -4.96
C HIS A 177 -40.51 -15.66 -4.46
N ASN A 178 -40.47 -16.34 -3.31
CA ASN A 178 -41.65 -16.97 -2.71
C ASN A 178 -42.74 -15.95 -2.38
N GLU A 179 -42.38 -14.77 -1.87
CA GLU A 179 -43.34 -13.71 -1.55
C GLU A 179 -44.00 -13.09 -2.80
N VAL A 180 -43.27 -13.02 -3.92
CA VAL A 180 -43.78 -12.35 -5.14
C VAL A 180 -44.53 -13.31 -6.04
N ILE A 181 -43.96 -14.49 -6.30
CA ILE A 181 -44.40 -15.45 -7.33
C ILE A 181 -45.03 -16.71 -6.71
N GLY A 182 -44.70 -17.04 -5.47
CA GLY A 182 -45.10 -18.29 -4.83
C GLY A 182 -44.12 -19.43 -5.14
N GLY A 183 -43.53 -20.00 -4.09
CA GLY A 183 -42.50 -21.05 -4.18
C GLY A 183 -41.08 -20.51 -4.37
N ASN A 184 -40.10 -21.41 -4.23
CA ASN A 184 -38.69 -21.10 -4.44
C ASN A 184 -38.39 -20.97 -5.93
N GLY A 185 -37.58 -19.98 -6.29
CA GLY A 185 -37.07 -19.79 -7.64
C GLY A 185 -36.00 -20.82 -7.98
N GLY A 186 -35.93 -21.21 -9.25
CA GLY A 186 -34.90 -22.13 -9.74
C GLY A 186 -33.48 -21.52 -9.73
N PRO A 187 -32.45 -22.34 -9.98
CA PRO A 187 -31.05 -21.89 -9.95
C PRO A 187 -30.75 -20.70 -10.88
N ALA A 188 -31.41 -20.64 -12.05
CA ALA A 188 -31.25 -19.52 -12.99
C ALA A 188 -31.72 -18.18 -12.37
N TYR A 189 -32.83 -18.18 -11.65
CA TYR A 189 -33.31 -17.00 -10.94
C TYR A 189 -32.31 -16.55 -9.87
N VAL A 190 -31.80 -17.49 -9.06
CA VAL A 190 -30.81 -17.18 -8.02
C VAL A 190 -29.56 -16.57 -8.63
N ALA A 191 -29.07 -17.11 -9.76
CA ALA A 191 -27.93 -16.57 -10.47
C ALA A 191 -28.18 -15.14 -11.00
N THR A 192 -29.34 -14.90 -11.61
CA THR A 192 -29.73 -13.55 -12.08
C THR A 192 -29.83 -12.57 -10.91
N ALA A 193 -30.46 -12.96 -9.80
CA ALA A 193 -30.57 -12.11 -8.62
C ALA A 193 -29.19 -11.79 -8.01
N LYS A 194 -28.30 -12.78 -7.89
CA LYS A 194 -26.91 -12.56 -7.43
C LYS A 194 -26.15 -11.62 -8.37
N ALA A 195 -26.31 -11.74 -9.68
CA ALA A 195 -25.70 -10.83 -10.65
C ALA A 195 -26.19 -9.38 -10.44
N MET A 196 -27.50 -9.18 -10.28
CA MET A 196 -28.06 -7.85 -9.97
C MET A 196 -27.44 -7.26 -8.70
N LEU A 197 -27.33 -8.06 -7.62
CA LEU A 197 -26.76 -7.59 -6.36
C LEU A 197 -25.28 -7.22 -6.49
N THR A 198 -24.52 -7.98 -7.29
CA THR A 198 -23.11 -7.72 -7.61
C THR A 198 -22.94 -6.42 -8.39
N ASP A 199 -23.89 -6.11 -9.28
CA ASP A 199 -23.94 -4.84 -10.03
C ASP A 199 -24.40 -3.64 -9.19
N GLY A 200 -24.52 -3.82 -7.88
CA GLY A 200 -24.88 -2.76 -6.93
C GLY A 200 -26.39 -2.56 -6.77
N LYS A 201 -27.23 -3.42 -7.37
CA LYS A 201 -28.67 -3.43 -7.07
C LYS A 201 -28.93 -3.98 -5.67
N THR A 202 -30.10 -3.68 -5.16
CA THR A 202 -30.57 -4.10 -3.84
C THR A 202 -31.57 -5.25 -3.96
N LEU A 203 -31.83 -5.93 -2.86
CA LEU A 203 -32.86 -6.97 -2.77
C LEU A 203 -34.26 -6.41 -3.06
N ARG A 204 -34.48 -5.10 -2.83
CA ARG A 204 -35.68 -4.39 -3.27
C ARG A 204 -35.76 -4.33 -4.79
N ASP A 205 -34.67 -4.03 -5.49
CA ASP A 205 -34.66 -4.00 -6.96
C ASP A 205 -34.91 -5.41 -7.54
N VAL A 206 -34.41 -6.46 -6.89
CA VAL A 206 -34.72 -7.87 -7.25
C VAL A 206 -36.21 -8.14 -7.11
N ARG A 207 -36.84 -7.68 -6.01
CA ARG A 207 -38.30 -7.80 -5.82
C ARG A 207 -39.07 -7.08 -6.93
N GLU A 208 -38.70 -5.84 -7.24
CA GLU A 208 -39.36 -5.07 -8.29
C GLU A 208 -39.19 -5.69 -9.68
N TYR A 209 -38.03 -6.27 -9.96
CA TYR A 209 -37.80 -7.03 -11.19
C TYR A 209 -38.79 -8.19 -11.30
N LEU A 210 -39.01 -8.95 -10.23
CA LEU A 210 -39.99 -10.04 -10.25
C LEU A 210 -41.42 -9.55 -10.48
N ILE A 211 -41.83 -8.49 -9.75
CA ILE A 211 -43.17 -7.92 -9.90
C ILE A 211 -43.42 -7.50 -11.35
N ARG A 212 -42.49 -6.77 -11.95
CA ARG A 212 -42.65 -6.25 -13.32
C ARG A 212 -42.71 -7.34 -14.39
N ASN A 213 -41.97 -8.45 -14.21
CA ASN A 213 -41.80 -9.44 -15.27
C ASN A 213 -42.70 -10.66 -15.13
N PHE A 214 -43.18 -10.98 -13.93
CA PHE A 214 -43.82 -12.28 -13.68
C PHE A 214 -45.14 -12.21 -12.90
N LYS A 215 -45.41 -11.13 -12.15
CA LYS A 215 -46.67 -10.95 -11.43
C LYS A 215 -47.66 -10.17 -12.31
N ARG A 216 -48.47 -10.89 -13.09
CA ARG A 216 -49.60 -10.34 -13.84
C ARG A 216 -50.90 -10.48 -13.06
#